data_AF-A0A3P6T722-F1
#
_entry.id   AF-A0A3P6T722-F1
#
_cell.length_a   1.000
_cell.length_b   1.000
_cell.length_c   1.000
_cell.angle_alpha   90.00
_cell.angle_beta   90.00
_cell.angle_gamma   90.00
#
_symmetry.space_group_name_H-M   'P 1'
#
loop_
_entity.id
_entity.type
_entity.pdbx_description
1 polymer ?
#
loop_
_entity_poly.entity_id
_entity_poly.type
_entity_poly.pdbx_seq_one_letter_code
_entity_poly.pdbx_strand_id
1 'polypeptide(L)'
;MLRSSYCMLSNMSDRDLTELNECPLDPGGYFVINGSEKVLIAQEKMATNTVYVFSMKDGKYAFKAECRSCLENSSRPTSTMWVNMMARSGGGAKKTAMGQRIIAILPYIKQEIPVMIVFRALGFVSDRDILEHIIYDFEDPEMMEMVKPSLDEAFVIQEQNVALNFIGARGAKPGVTKEQRIKYAKEILQKELLPHVGVSDFCETKKAYFIGYMVHRLLLAALGRRELDDRDHIGNKRLDLAGPLLAFLFRALFRNLLKELTSISVNHENSVIDAVDCTK
;
A
#
# COMPACT_ATOMS: atom_id res chain seq x y z
N MET A 1 -23.29 20.62 -1.45
CA MET A 1 -24.36 19.60 -1.46
C MET A 1 -25.60 20.24 -0.84
N LEU A 2 -26.76 20.13 -1.47
CA LEU A 2 -28.01 20.69 -0.95
C LEU A 2 -28.32 20.10 0.43
N ARG A 3 -28.83 20.95 1.33
CA ARG A 3 -29.15 20.63 2.73
C ARG A 3 -27.99 20.12 3.61
N SER A 4 -26.74 20.28 3.15
CA SER A 4 -25.56 20.06 4.00
C SER A 4 -25.34 21.22 4.97
N SER A 5 -24.49 21.04 5.99
CA SER A 5 -24.19 22.05 7.01
C SER A 5 -23.65 23.39 6.48
N TYR A 6 -23.13 23.42 5.25
CA TYR A 6 -22.64 24.63 4.58
C TYR A 6 -23.60 25.14 3.48
N CYS A 7 -24.79 24.56 3.35
CA CYS A 7 -25.82 24.99 2.42
C CYS A 7 -26.66 26.12 3.05
N MET A 8 -27.10 27.09 2.25
CA MET A 8 -27.99 28.16 2.73
C MET A 8 -29.33 27.64 3.25
N LEU A 9 -29.79 26.48 2.76
CA LEU A 9 -31.03 25.82 3.19
C LEU A 9 -30.86 25.04 4.50
N SER A 10 -29.67 25.00 5.09
CA SER A 10 -29.40 24.26 6.32
C SER A 10 -30.21 24.84 7.48
N ASN A 11 -30.97 23.98 8.18
CA ASN A 11 -31.76 24.32 9.37
C ASN A 11 -32.82 25.42 9.16
N MET A 12 -33.26 25.67 7.92
CA MET A 12 -34.41 26.53 7.65
C MET A 12 -35.71 25.83 8.07
N SER A 13 -36.73 26.61 8.46
CA SER A 13 -38.05 26.05 8.75
C SER A 13 -38.79 25.70 7.44
N ASP A 14 -39.76 24.79 7.51
CA ASP A 14 -40.60 24.41 6.36
C ASP A 14 -41.29 25.63 5.71
N ARG A 15 -41.61 26.63 6.54
CA ARG A 15 -42.18 27.89 6.07
C ARG A 15 -41.17 28.68 5.23
N ASP A 16 -39.96 28.89 5.75
CA ASP A 16 -38.92 29.65 5.04
C ASP A 16 -38.51 28.96 3.74
N LEU A 17 -38.47 27.62 3.73
CA LEU A 17 -38.23 26.83 2.52
C LEU A 17 -39.32 27.07 1.47
N THR A 18 -40.59 27.06 1.89
CA THR A 18 -41.72 27.32 0.99
C THR A 18 -41.68 28.75 0.43
N GLU A 19 -41.29 29.74 1.24
CA GLU A 19 -41.09 31.13 0.79
C GLU A 19 -39.98 31.26 -0.26
N LEU A 20 -38.99 30.36 -0.25
CA LEU A 20 -37.92 30.25 -1.25
C LEU A 20 -38.26 29.37 -2.46
N ASN A 21 -39.50 28.87 -2.57
CA ASN A 21 -39.94 27.89 -3.57
C ASN A 21 -39.21 26.54 -3.50
N GLU A 22 -38.69 26.18 -2.32
CA GLU A 22 -38.08 24.88 -2.06
C GLU A 22 -39.12 23.92 -1.47
N CYS A 23 -39.04 22.64 -1.83
CA CYS A 23 -39.93 21.61 -1.27
C CYS A 23 -39.45 21.20 0.13
N PRO A 24 -40.25 21.30 1.20
CA PRO A 24 -39.85 20.85 2.53
C PRO A 24 -39.45 19.37 2.60
N LEU A 25 -40.09 18.53 1.77
CA LEU A 25 -39.89 17.08 1.71
C LEU A 25 -38.66 16.64 0.89
N ASP A 26 -37.98 17.55 0.19
CA ASP A 26 -36.76 17.20 -0.53
C ASP A 26 -35.67 16.71 0.45
N PRO A 27 -35.13 15.47 0.34
CA PRO A 27 -34.10 15.01 1.26
C PRO A 27 -32.77 15.76 1.11
N GLY A 28 -32.52 16.44 -0.01
CA GLY A 28 -31.20 16.99 -0.33
C GLY A 28 -30.16 15.88 -0.56
N GLY A 29 -28.88 16.16 -0.29
CA GLY A 29 -27.82 15.16 -0.47
C GLY A 29 -27.25 15.04 -1.89
N TYR A 30 -27.63 15.94 -2.79
CA TYR A 30 -27.17 16.01 -4.17
C TYR A 30 -26.48 17.35 -4.49
N PHE A 31 -25.89 17.44 -5.68
CA PHE A 31 -25.27 18.64 -6.22
C PHE A 31 -26.09 19.14 -7.40
N VAL A 32 -26.21 20.46 -7.55
CA VAL A 32 -26.73 21.09 -8.75
C VAL A 32 -25.55 21.66 -9.53
N ILE A 33 -25.25 21.08 -10.69
CA ILE A 33 -24.13 21.47 -11.55
C ILE A 33 -24.67 21.71 -12.95
N ASN A 34 -24.40 22.89 -13.52
CA ASN A 34 -24.90 23.31 -14.84
C ASN A 34 -26.44 23.17 -14.97
N GLY A 35 -27.19 23.53 -13.92
CA GLY A 35 -28.65 23.43 -13.91
C GLY A 35 -29.20 22.00 -13.81
N SER A 36 -28.35 20.99 -13.56
CA SER A 36 -28.77 19.59 -13.45
C SER A 36 -28.39 18.97 -12.12
N GLU A 37 -29.25 18.12 -11.59
CA GLU A 37 -29.05 17.40 -10.33
C GLU A 37 -28.10 16.21 -10.53
N LYS A 38 -27.17 16.04 -9.60
CA LYS A 38 -26.13 15.00 -9.61
C LYS A 38 -25.97 14.40 -8.22
N VAL A 39 -26.10 13.09 -8.12
CA VAL A 39 -25.89 12.31 -6.90
C VAL A 39 -24.61 11.50 -7.04
N LEU A 40 -23.81 11.44 -5.96
CA LEU A 40 -22.65 10.56 -5.89
C LEU A 40 -23.08 9.17 -5.42
N ILE A 41 -22.78 8.15 -6.23
CA ILE A 41 -23.06 6.76 -5.89
C ILE A 41 -21.89 6.21 -5.08
N ALA A 42 -22.23 5.58 -3.94
CA ALA A 42 -21.28 4.93 -3.06
C ALA A 42 -20.44 3.89 -3.83
N GLN A 43 -19.13 3.88 -3.61
CA GLN A 43 -18.23 2.92 -4.25
C GLN A 43 -17.78 1.87 -3.23
N GLU A 44 -18.04 0.61 -3.53
CA GLU A 44 -17.57 -0.51 -2.73
C GLU A 44 -16.08 -0.80 -3.02
N LYS A 45 -15.30 -1.02 -1.96
CA LYS A 45 -13.91 -1.46 -2.05
C LYS A 45 -13.57 -2.43 -0.93
N MET A 46 -12.50 -3.21 -1.13
CA MET A 46 -11.91 -4.02 -0.05
C MET A 46 -11.41 -3.12 1.09
N ALA A 47 -11.63 -3.55 2.33
CA ALA A 47 -11.18 -2.83 3.51
C ALA A 47 -9.65 -2.81 3.56
N THR A 48 -9.11 -1.65 3.90
CA THR A 48 -7.66 -1.41 4.03
C THR A 48 -7.16 -1.85 5.40
N ASN A 49 -5.83 -1.91 5.57
CA ASN A 49 -5.13 -2.25 6.82
C ASN A 49 -5.48 -3.64 7.38
N THR A 50 -5.95 -4.52 6.51
CA THR A 50 -6.29 -5.91 6.83
C THR A 50 -5.48 -6.83 5.92
N VAL A 51 -5.09 -7.99 6.45
CA VAL A 51 -4.36 -9.03 5.70
C VAL A 51 -5.37 -10.05 5.22
N TYR A 52 -5.40 -10.27 3.90
CA TYR A 52 -6.22 -11.31 3.28
C TYR A 52 -5.34 -12.37 2.65
N VAL A 53 -5.68 -13.64 2.81
CA VAL A 53 -4.97 -14.78 2.24
C VAL A 53 -5.88 -15.54 1.31
N PHE A 54 -5.45 -15.69 0.06
CA PHE A 54 -6.18 -16.38 -0.98
C PHE A 54 -5.35 -17.54 -1.56
N SER A 55 -6.01 -18.65 -1.86
CA SER A 55 -5.43 -19.69 -2.72
C SER A 55 -5.50 -19.27 -4.18
N MET A 56 -4.48 -19.60 -4.94
CA MET A 56 -4.45 -19.44 -6.39
C MET A 56 -4.61 -20.81 -7.03
N LYS A 57 -5.58 -20.94 -7.94
CA LYS A 57 -5.83 -22.20 -8.65
C LYS A 57 -4.76 -22.49 -9.69
N ASP A 58 -4.32 -21.44 -10.40
CA ASP A 58 -3.34 -21.54 -11.48
C ASP A 58 -2.31 -20.42 -11.41
N GLY A 59 -1.07 -20.73 -11.80
CA GLY A 59 -0.01 -19.75 -12.00
C GLY A 59 1.21 -19.96 -11.12
N LYS A 60 1.98 -18.88 -10.97
CA LYS A 60 3.30 -18.89 -10.31
C LYS A 60 3.22 -19.11 -8.78
N TYR A 61 2.10 -18.72 -8.17
CA TYR A 61 1.90 -18.74 -6.73
C TYR A 61 0.82 -19.75 -6.37
N ALA A 62 1.00 -20.46 -5.26
CA ALA A 62 -0.05 -21.30 -4.67
C ALA A 62 -0.92 -20.51 -3.71
N PHE A 63 -0.32 -19.62 -2.92
CA PHE A 63 -1.02 -18.76 -1.97
C PHE A 63 -0.53 -17.33 -2.07
N LYS A 64 -1.45 -16.38 -1.85
CA LYS A 64 -1.20 -14.95 -1.89
C LYS A 64 -1.79 -14.30 -0.65
N ALA A 65 -0.93 -13.69 0.16
CA ALA A 65 -1.32 -12.75 1.20
C ALA A 65 -1.22 -11.33 0.65
N GLU A 66 -2.28 -10.54 0.79
CA GLU A 66 -2.29 -9.13 0.42
C GLU A 66 -2.65 -8.23 1.60
N CYS A 67 -1.97 -7.09 1.69
CA CYS A 67 -2.34 -6.02 2.60
C CYS A 67 -2.34 -4.69 1.85
N ARG A 68 -3.50 -4.04 1.83
CA ARG A 68 -3.70 -2.70 1.28
C ARG A 68 -3.62 -1.70 2.41
N SER A 69 -2.47 -1.07 2.57
CA SER A 69 -2.21 -0.13 3.65
C SER A 69 -2.60 1.30 3.30
N CYS A 70 -3.40 1.91 4.17
CA CYS A 70 -3.74 3.33 4.14
C CYS A 70 -3.49 3.93 5.52
N LEU A 71 -2.80 5.06 5.57
CA LEU A 71 -2.70 5.83 6.80
C LEU A 71 -4.05 6.51 7.08
N GLU A 72 -4.53 6.41 8.31
CA GLU A 72 -5.77 7.04 8.74
C GLU A 72 -5.65 8.57 8.64
N ASN A 73 -6.72 9.24 8.20
CA ASN A 73 -6.76 10.68 7.96
C ASN A 73 -5.65 11.21 7.03
N SER A 74 -5.02 10.33 6.25
CA SER A 74 -4.01 10.71 5.28
C SER A 74 -4.59 10.77 3.89
N SER A 75 -4.16 11.77 3.14
CA SER A 75 -4.48 11.90 1.74
C SER A 75 -3.59 10.99 0.87
N ARG A 76 -2.65 10.23 1.44
CA ARG A 76 -1.75 9.34 0.69
C ARG A 76 -2.53 8.20 0.01
N PRO A 77 -2.14 7.80 -1.22
CA PRO A 77 -2.78 6.66 -1.86
C PRO A 77 -2.51 5.38 -1.08
N THR A 78 -3.35 4.38 -1.31
CA THR A 78 -3.17 3.04 -0.76
C THR A 78 -1.86 2.43 -1.24
N SER A 79 -1.01 2.03 -0.30
CA SER A 79 0.18 1.26 -0.57
C SER A 79 -0.13 -0.22 -0.43
N THR A 80 0.10 -1.00 -1.48
CA THR A 80 -0.19 -2.43 -1.46
C THR A 80 1.10 -3.23 -1.35
N MET A 81 1.11 -4.19 -0.43
CA MET A 81 2.15 -5.20 -0.29
C MET A 81 1.55 -6.58 -0.52
N TRP A 82 2.34 -7.45 -1.15
CA TRP A 82 2.00 -8.86 -1.28
C TRP A 82 3.09 -9.72 -0.67
N VAL A 83 2.68 -10.84 -0.05
CA VAL A 83 3.55 -11.93 0.36
C VAL A 83 2.99 -13.20 -0.26
N ASN A 84 3.74 -13.82 -1.16
CA ASN A 84 3.26 -14.94 -1.97
C ASN A 84 4.10 -16.18 -1.70
N MET A 85 3.43 -17.32 -1.61
CA MET A 85 4.08 -18.62 -1.62
C MET A 85 4.11 -19.14 -3.05
N MET A 86 5.31 -19.49 -3.52
CA MET A 86 5.47 -20.11 -4.84
C MET A 86 4.71 -21.43 -4.92
N ALA A 87 4.10 -21.69 -6.08
CA ALA A 87 3.54 -22.99 -6.37
C ALA A 87 4.66 -24.05 -6.35
N ARG A 88 4.31 -25.29 -5.95
CA ARG A 88 5.22 -26.43 -6.15
C ARG A 88 5.51 -26.52 -7.64
N SER A 89 6.79 -26.64 -8.02
CA SER A 89 7.15 -26.83 -9.42
C SER A 89 6.42 -28.08 -9.94
N GLY A 90 5.47 -27.88 -10.86
CA GLY A 90 4.79 -28.96 -11.55
C GLY A 90 5.81 -29.81 -12.32
N GLY A 91 5.54 -31.10 -12.46
CA GLY A 91 6.45 -32.13 -12.99
C GLY A 91 6.88 -31.96 -14.46
N GLY A 92 7.51 -30.85 -14.84
CA GLY A 92 8.13 -30.61 -16.14
C GLY A 92 9.58 -30.19 -15.99
N ALA A 93 10.50 -31.06 -16.45
CA ALA A 93 11.93 -30.97 -16.83
C ALA A 93 12.91 -29.90 -16.27
N LYS A 94 12.50 -28.88 -15.52
CA LYS A 94 13.38 -28.00 -14.73
C LYS A 94 12.96 -28.10 -13.27
N LYS A 95 13.42 -29.18 -12.61
CA LYS A 95 13.55 -29.20 -11.15
C LYS A 95 14.53 -28.10 -10.76
N THR A 96 14.04 -26.88 -10.56
CA THR A 96 14.75 -25.96 -9.68
C THR A 96 14.70 -26.65 -8.31
N ALA A 97 15.84 -27.07 -7.79
CA ALA A 97 15.95 -27.80 -6.52
C ALA A 97 15.49 -26.99 -5.29
N MET A 98 14.90 -25.81 -5.50
CA MET A 98 14.45 -24.91 -4.46
C MET A 98 12.98 -25.22 -4.17
N GLY A 99 12.68 -25.54 -2.91
CA GLY A 99 11.34 -25.85 -2.43
C GLY A 99 10.35 -24.67 -2.55
N GLN A 100 9.23 -24.76 -1.83
CA GLN A 100 8.22 -23.69 -1.84
C GLN A 100 8.73 -22.46 -1.08
N ARG A 101 9.35 -21.54 -1.82
CA ARG A 101 9.82 -20.26 -1.28
C ARG A 101 8.70 -19.22 -1.18
N ILE A 102 8.84 -18.36 -0.19
CA ILE A 102 8.00 -17.19 0.09
C ILE A 102 8.71 -15.92 -0.38
N ILE A 103 8.01 -15.15 -1.19
CA ILE A 103 8.49 -13.90 -1.76
C ILE A 103 7.56 -12.75 -1.37
N ALA A 104 8.11 -11.54 -1.33
CA ALA A 104 7.39 -10.31 -1.15
C ALA A 104 7.43 -9.46 -2.43
N ILE A 105 6.34 -8.74 -2.69
CA ILE A 105 6.26 -7.67 -3.68
C ILE A 105 6.00 -6.38 -2.92
N LEU A 106 6.99 -5.49 -2.94
CA LEU A 106 6.96 -4.21 -2.24
C LEU A 106 6.34 -3.13 -3.13
N PRO A 107 5.71 -2.11 -2.53
CA PRO A 107 5.24 -0.94 -3.29
C PRO A 107 6.43 -0.28 -4.02
N TYR A 108 6.18 0.15 -5.26
CA TYR A 108 7.17 0.79 -6.14
C TYR A 108 8.38 -0.07 -6.56
N ILE A 109 8.45 -1.33 -6.15
CA ILE A 109 9.48 -2.28 -6.63
C ILE A 109 8.84 -3.24 -7.63
N LYS A 110 9.39 -3.28 -8.85
CA LYS A 110 8.82 -4.07 -9.96
C LYS A 110 9.12 -5.56 -9.88
N GLN A 111 10.23 -5.92 -9.24
CA GLN A 111 10.68 -7.31 -9.14
C GLN A 111 10.39 -7.88 -7.76
N GLU A 112 10.18 -9.18 -7.72
CA GLU A 112 9.98 -9.94 -6.49
C GLU A 112 11.25 -9.99 -5.64
N ILE A 113 11.06 -9.99 -4.32
CA ILE A 113 12.13 -10.01 -3.32
C ILE A 113 11.85 -11.16 -2.34
N PRO A 114 12.79 -12.10 -2.11
CA PRO A 114 12.66 -13.10 -1.05
C PRO A 114 12.34 -12.45 0.30
N VAL A 115 11.36 -12.99 1.03
CA VAL A 115 10.84 -12.33 2.24
C VAL A 115 11.91 -12.13 3.31
N MET A 116 12.86 -13.07 3.43
CA MET A 116 13.98 -12.98 4.38
C MET A 116 14.90 -11.79 4.09
N ILE A 117 15.08 -11.41 2.81
CA ILE A 117 15.87 -10.23 2.44
C ILE A 117 15.17 -8.95 2.90
N VAL A 118 13.83 -8.93 2.94
CA VAL A 118 13.07 -7.79 3.46
C VAL A 118 13.32 -7.61 4.97
N PHE A 119 13.31 -8.70 5.75
CA PHE A 119 13.64 -8.64 7.18
C PHE A 119 15.08 -8.16 7.42
N ARG A 120 16.04 -8.68 6.65
CA ARG A 120 17.44 -8.24 6.71
C ARG A 120 17.59 -6.76 6.37
N ALA A 121 16.84 -6.25 5.40
CA ALA A 121 16.82 -4.82 5.06
C ALA A 121 16.20 -3.94 6.17
N LEU A 122 15.24 -4.48 6.94
CA LEU A 122 14.65 -3.82 8.12
C LEU A 122 15.58 -3.83 9.35
N GLY A 123 16.68 -4.58 9.31
CA GLY A 123 17.70 -4.62 10.37
C GLY A 123 17.82 -5.96 11.11
N PHE A 124 17.01 -6.95 10.77
CA PHE A 124 17.05 -8.28 11.40
C PHE A 124 17.96 -9.22 10.60
N VAL A 125 19.21 -9.34 11.03
CA VAL A 125 20.24 -10.13 10.32
C VAL A 125 20.30 -11.58 10.79
N SER A 126 20.01 -11.84 12.07
CA SER A 126 19.99 -13.18 12.65
C SER A 126 18.77 -13.96 12.15
N ASP A 127 18.98 -15.17 11.61
CA ASP A 127 17.88 -16.01 11.13
C ASP A 127 16.93 -16.39 12.26
N ARG A 128 17.47 -16.58 13.48
CA ARG A 128 16.66 -16.82 14.67
C ARG A 128 15.70 -15.66 14.92
N ASP A 129 16.20 -14.42 14.89
CA ASP A 129 15.38 -13.23 15.14
C ASP A 129 14.29 -13.12 14.07
N ILE A 130 14.61 -13.37 12.80
CA ILE A 130 13.62 -13.38 11.71
C ILE A 130 12.54 -14.43 11.98
N LEU A 131 12.93 -15.63 12.37
CA LEU A 131 12.00 -16.72 12.67
C LEU A 131 11.12 -16.39 13.87
N GLU A 132 11.64 -15.74 14.92
CA GLU A 132 10.86 -15.31 16.10
C GLU A 132 9.73 -14.33 15.73
N HIS A 133 9.88 -13.58 14.63
CA HIS A 133 8.81 -12.70 14.12
C HIS A 133 7.73 -13.44 13.31
N ILE A 134 8.06 -14.61 12.74
CA ILE A 134 7.17 -15.37 11.84
C ILE A 134 6.50 -16.53 12.58
N ILE A 135 7.25 -17.26 13.40
CA ILE A 135 6.84 -18.50 14.06
C ILE A 135 6.91 -18.25 15.57
N TYR A 136 5.74 -18.24 16.21
CA TYR A 136 5.63 -17.95 17.64
C TYR A 136 5.94 -19.16 18.52
N ASP A 137 5.91 -20.37 17.94
CA ASP A 137 6.21 -21.63 18.61
C ASP A 137 7.19 -22.45 17.76
N PHE A 138 8.44 -22.58 18.24
CA PHE A 138 9.49 -23.33 17.55
C PHE A 138 9.40 -24.84 17.72
N GLU A 139 8.44 -25.33 18.51
CA GLU A 139 8.15 -26.76 18.63
C GLU A 139 7.30 -27.29 17.45
N ASP A 140 6.90 -26.42 16.50
CA ASP A 140 6.16 -26.78 15.29
C ASP A 140 7.09 -27.10 14.10
N PRO A 141 7.44 -28.39 13.88
CA PRO A 141 8.37 -28.77 12.81
C PRO A 141 7.80 -28.54 11.41
N GLU A 142 6.48 -28.56 11.26
CA GLU A 142 5.82 -28.46 9.95
C GLU A 142 5.92 -27.02 9.40
N MET A 143 5.70 -26.03 10.26
CA MET A 143 5.87 -24.62 9.89
C MET A 143 7.34 -24.28 9.67
N MET A 144 8.24 -24.81 10.50
CA MET A 144 9.70 -24.63 10.34
C MET A 144 10.20 -25.19 8.99
N GLU A 145 9.75 -26.39 8.60
CA GLU A 145 10.16 -27.01 7.34
C GLU A 145 9.64 -26.22 6.12
N MET A 146 8.44 -25.63 6.20
CA MET A 146 7.91 -24.78 5.13
C MET A 146 8.69 -23.48 4.92
N VAL A 147 9.30 -22.92 5.97
CA VAL A 147 10.05 -21.66 5.89
C VAL A 147 11.51 -21.88 5.44
N LYS A 148 12.06 -23.06 5.69
CA LYS A 148 13.46 -23.42 5.39
C LYS A 148 13.92 -23.11 3.96
N PRO A 149 13.16 -23.42 2.88
CA PRO A 149 13.58 -23.08 1.51
C PRO A 149 13.78 -21.57 1.29
N SER A 150 13.06 -20.71 2.03
CA SER A 150 13.23 -19.26 1.97
C SER A 150 14.44 -18.75 2.74
N LEU A 151 14.88 -19.46 3.78
CA LEU A 151 16.15 -19.17 4.47
C LEU A 151 17.32 -19.51 3.56
N ASP A 152 17.31 -20.70 2.96
CA ASP A 152 18.38 -21.18 2.08
C ASP A 152 18.58 -20.24 0.87
N GLU A 153 17.48 -19.73 0.30
CA GLU A 153 17.55 -18.76 -0.80
C GLU A 153 18.21 -17.43 -0.40
N ALA A 154 17.99 -16.99 0.83
CA ALA A 154 18.49 -15.71 1.32
C ALA A 154 19.90 -15.79 1.94
N PHE A 155 20.48 -16.99 2.04
CA PHE A 155 21.77 -17.24 2.69
C PHE A 155 22.91 -16.34 2.16
N VAL A 156 22.85 -15.97 0.88
CA VAL A 156 23.87 -15.14 0.21
C VAL A 156 23.89 -13.67 0.66
N ILE A 157 22.85 -13.20 1.35
CA ILE A 157 22.77 -11.82 1.85
C ILE A 157 22.72 -11.87 3.37
N GLN A 158 23.81 -11.46 4.01
CA GLN A 158 23.93 -11.48 5.48
C GLN A 158 24.09 -10.10 6.11
N GLU A 159 23.99 -9.03 5.32
CA GLU A 159 24.14 -7.65 5.81
C GLU A 159 22.98 -6.77 5.38
N GLN A 160 22.58 -5.84 6.26
CA GLN A 160 21.49 -4.90 5.99
C GLN A 160 21.78 -4.02 4.75
N ASN A 161 23.00 -3.49 4.63
CA ASN A 161 23.36 -2.62 3.50
C ASN A 161 23.34 -3.37 2.15
N VAL A 162 23.71 -4.66 2.16
CA VAL A 162 23.65 -5.51 0.97
C VAL A 162 22.19 -5.81 0.60
N ALA A 163 21.33 -6.09 1.59
CA ALA A 163 19.90 -6.27 1.41
C ALA A 163 19.22 -5.00 0.84
N LEU A 164 19.52 -3.83 1.40
CA LEU A 164 19.02 -2.54 0.91
C LEU A 164 19.45 -2.28 -0.54
N ASN A 165 20.72 -2.54 -0.88
CA ASN A 165 21.19 -2.41 -2.26
C ASN A 165 20.49 -3.42 -3.20
N PHE A 166 20.23 -4.64 -2.74
CA PHE A 166 19.52 -5.67 -3.51
C PHE A 166 18.09 -5.26 -3.85
N ILE A 167 17.38 -4.66 -2.89
CA ILE A 167 16.04 -4.08 -3.08
C ILE A 167 16.12 -2.85 -4.00
N GLY A 168 17.05 -1.94 -3.73
CA GLY A 168 17.20 -0.71 -4.49
C GLY A 168 17.53 -0.96 -5.97
N ALA A 169 18.35 -1.96 -6.28
CA ALA A 169 18.66 -2.37 -7.65
C ALA A 169 17.43 -2.89 -8.45
N ARG A 170 16.37 -3.33 -7.76
CA ARG A 170 15.13 -3.86 -8.37
C ARG A 170 14.05 -2.81 -8.59
N GLY A 171 14.19 -1.62 -7.99
CA GLY A 171 13.27 -0.50 -8.18
C GLY A 171 13.90 0.69 -8.92
N ALA A 172 15.19 0.95 -8.72
CA ALA A 172 15.88 2.08 -9.33
C ALA A 172 16.19 1.85 -10.83
N LYS A 173 16.33 2.95 -11.57
CA LYS A 173 16.79 2.91 -12.97
C LYS A 173 18.25 2.42 -13.06
N PRO A 174 18.65 1.75 -14.15
CA PRO A 174 20.06 1.44 -14.40
C PRO A 174 20.94 2.70 -14.36
N GLY A 175 22.18 2.57 -13.89
CA GLY A 175 23.17 3.66 -13.83
C GLY A 175 23.22 4.44 -12.51
N VAL A 176 22.31 4.19 -11.57
CA VAL A 176 22.29 4.81 -10.24
C VAL A 176 23.38 4.19 -9.33
N THR A 177 24.05 5.01 -8.52
CA THR A 177 25.13 4.56 -7.62
C THR A 177 24.60 3.66 -6.49
N LYS A 178 25.48 2.87 -5.86
CA LYS A 178 25.12 1.98 -4.73
C LYS A 178 24.47 2.76 -3.58
N GLU A 179 25.05 3.90 -3.20
CA GLU A 179 24.55 4.74 -2.11
C GLU A 179 23.14 5.27 -2.38
N GLN A 180 22.89 5.73 -3.61
CA GLN A 180 21.57 6.21 -4.03
C GLN A 180 20.54 5.07 -4.00
N ARG A 181 20.91 3.84 -4.38
CA ARG A 181 20.02 2.67 -4.29
C ARG A 181 19.67 2.32 -2.85
N ILE A 182 20.65 2.35 -1.96
CA ILE A 182 20.45 2.09 -0.52
C ILE A 182 19.50 3.14 0.06
N LYS A 183 19.75 4.42 -0.23
CA LYS A 183 18.88 5.52 0.23
C LYS A 183 17.45 5.36 -0.29
N TYR A 184 17.30 5.07 -1.59
CA TYR A 184 16.00 4.83 -2.21
C TYR A 184 15.25 3.64 -1.58
N ALA A 185 15.93 2.52 -1.36
CA ALA A 185 15.33 1.36 -0.69
C ALA A 185 14.91 1.69 0.75
N LYS A 186 15.74 2.41 1.51
CA LYS A 186 15.43 2.85 2.86
C LYS A 186 14.19 3.74 2.90
N GLU A 187 14.08 4.70 1.98
CA GLU A 187 12.91 5.57 1.87
C GLU A 187 11.63 4.79 1.55
N ILE A 188 11.69 3.77 0.68
CA ILE A 188 10.56 2.88 0.40
C ILE A 188 10.15 2.10 1.65
N LEU A 189 11.09 1.43 2.31
CA LEU A 189 10.80 0.62 3.51
C LEU A 189 10.26 1.49 4.66
N GLN A 190 10.70 2.74 4.75
CA GLN A 190 10.26 3.66 5.79
C GLN A 190 8.91 4.30 5.49
N LYS A 191 8.68 4.83 4.28
CA LYS A 191 7.51 5.67 3.99
C LYS A 191 6.44 4.94 3.20
N GLU A 192 6.81 4.05 2.29
CA GLU A 192 5.88 3.41 1.36
C GLU A 192 5.45 2.02 1.82
N LEU A 193 6.32 1.26 2.47
CA LEU A 193 5.97 -0.05 3.02
C LEU A 193 5.13 0.10 4.29
N LEU A 194 3.92 -0.45 4.28
CA LEU A 194 3.00 -0.52 5.43
C LEU A 194 2.85 0.83 6.18
N PRO A 195 2.48 1.94 5.50
CA PRO A 195 2.40 3.26 6.12
C PRO A 195 1.46 3.35 7.32
N HIS A 196 0.44 2.49 7.39
CA HIS A 196 -0.47 2.41 8.54
C HIS A 196 0.21 1.96 9.86
N VAL A 197 1.32 1.22 9.79
CA VAL A 197 2.09 0.80 10.98
C VAL A 197 2.99 1.93 11.48
N GLY A 198 3.53 2.72 10.56
CA GLY A 198 4.39 3.85 10.86
C GLY A 198 5.15 4.36 9.64
N VAL A 199 5.43 5.65 9.64
CA VAL A 199 6.19 6.35 8.57
C VAL A 199 7.38 7.13 9.11
N SER A 200 7.55 7.19 10.43
CA SER A 200 8.70 7.83 11.07
C SER A 200 9.91 6.91 11.06
N ASP A 201 11.07 7.46 11.40
CA ASP A 201 12.23 6.66 11.76
C ASP A 201 11.91 5.74 12.95
N PHE A 202 12.64 4.63 13.08
CA PHE A 202 12.55 3.65 14.16
C PHE A 202 11.22 2.87 14.23
N CYS A 203 10.44 2.86 13.14
CA CYS A 203 9.24 2.03 13.01
C CYS A 203 9.52 0.66 12.34
N GLU A 204 10.77 0.38 11.98
CA GLU A 204 11.19 -0.82 11.25
C GLU A 204 10.85 -2.10 12.02
N THR A 205 11.06 -2.12 13.34
CA THR A 205 10.70 -3.25 14.21
C THR A 205 9.21 -3.54 14.17
N LYS A 206 8.34 -2.52 14.30
CA LYS A 206 6.88 -2.69 14.24
C LYS A 206 6.45 -3.25 12.88
N LYS A 207 7.08 -2.79 11.80
CA LYS A 207 6.82 -3.32 10.45
C LYS A 207 7.29 -4.76 10.29
N ALA A 208 8.43 -5.13 10.86
CA ALA A 208 8.92 -6.49 10.85
C ALA A 208 7.92 -7.45 11.55
N TYR A 209 7.38 -7.07 12.71
CA TYR A 209 6.30 -7.84 13.35
C TYR A 209 5.07 -7.99 12.44
N PHE A 210 4.64 -6.93 11.77
CA PHE A 210 3.49 -6.99 10.88
C PHE A 210 3.74 -7.89 9.65
N ILE A 211 4.93 -7.83 9.05
CA ILE A 211 5.33 -8.72 7.95
C ILE A 211 5.41 -10.16 8.45
N GLY A 212 5.96 -10.37 9.65
CA GLY A 212 5.99 -11.67 10.32
C GLY A 212 4.59 -12.26 10.47
N TYR A 213 3.64 -11.46 10.98
CA TYR A 213 2.23 -11.80 11.03
C TYR A 213 1.62 -12.11 9.65
N MET A 214 1.97 -11.36 8.60
CA MET A 214 1.51 -11.66 7.22
C MET A 214 2.02 -13.01 6.73
N VAL A 215 3.30 -13.32 6.97
CA VAL A 215 3.90 -14.62 6.60
C VAL A 215 3.29 -15.74 7.43
N HIS A 216 3.10 -15.53 8.72
CA HIS A 216 2.44 -16.48 9.62
C HIS A 216 1.03 -16.83 9.15
N ARG A 217 0.21 -15.81 8.82
CA ARG A 217 -1.13 -15.97 8.23
C ARG A 217 -1.09 -16.81 6.95
N LEU A 218 -0.11 -16.56 6.08
CA LEU A 218 0.08 -17.30 4.84
C LEU A 218 0.41 -18.77 5.11
N LEU A 219 1.29 -19.05 6.07
CA LEU A 219 1.68 -20.40 6.47
C LEU A 219 0.52 -21.18 7.08
N LEU A 220 -0.27 -20.56 7.98
CA LEU A 220 -1.45 -21.20 8.55
C LEU A 220 -2.45 -21.64 7.47
N ALA A 221 -2.68 -20.80 6.45
CA ALA A 221 -3.53 -21.14 5.33
C ALA A 221 -2.94 -22.27 4.47
N ALA A 222 -1.64 -22.23 4.20
CA ALA A 222 -0.95 -23.25 3.41
C ALA A 222 -0.92 -24.63 4.10
N LEU A 223 -0.88 -24.66 5.44
CA LEU A 223 -0.99 -25.87 6.27
C LEU A 223 -2.43 -26.32 6.49
N GLY A 224 -3.43 -25.57 6.02
CA GLY A 224 -4.85 -25.87 6.27
C GLY A 224 -5.28 -25.67 7.73
N ARG A 225 -4.48 -24.97 8.54
CA ARG A 225 -4.78 -24.66 9.96
C ARG A 225 -5.70 -23.46 10.11
N ARG A 226 -5.89 -22.68 9.05
CA ARG A 226 -6.81 -21.56 8.97
C ARG A 226 -7.47 -21.54 7.60
N GLU A 227 -8.77 -21.25 7.58
CA GLU A 227 -9.52 -21.06 6.35
C GLU A 227 -9.05 -19.83 5.57
N LEU A 228 -9.26 -19.88 4.25
CA LEU A 228 -8.95 -18.77 3.35
C LEU A 228 -9.94 -17.64 3.52
N ASP A 229 -9.49 -16.41 3.24
CA ASP A 229 -10.37 -15.25 3.30
C ASP A 229 -11.29 -15.22 2.06
N ASP A 230 -12.58 -14.90 2.28
CA ASP A 230 -13.57 -14.71 1.22
C ASP A 230 -13.56 -13.27 0.71
N ARG A 231 -13.49 -13.11 -0.61
CA ARG A 231 -13.49 -11.82 -1.31
C ARG A 231 -14.86 -11.15 -1.29
N ASP A 232 -15.92 -11.94 -1.21
CA ASP A 232 -17.30 -11.43 -1.29
C ASP A 232 -17.90 -11.15 0.08
N HIS A 233 -17.21 -11.54 1.15
CA HIS A 233 -17.63 -11.26 2.52
C HIS A 233 -17.73 -9.74 2.78
N ILE A 234 -18.96 -9.25 2.98
CA ILE A 234 -19.26 -7.81 3.13
C ILE A 234 -18.51 -7.18 4.32
N GLY A 235 -18.22 -7.94 5.38
CA GLY A 235 -17.43 -7.46 6.52
C GLY A 235 -16.02 -6.98 6.13
N ASN A 236 -15.47 -7.55 5.06
CA ASN A 236 -14.17 -7.20 4.49
C ASN A 236 -14.24 -6.03 3.49
N LYS A 237 -15.41 -5.40 3.33
CA LYS A 237 -15.64 -4.32 2.39
C LYS A 237 -15.91 -2.99 3.09
N ARG A 238 -15.70 -1.89 2.39
CA ARG A 238 -15.98 -0.51 2.82
C ARG A 238 -16.67 0.24 1.69
N LEU A 239 -17.56 1.15 2.06
CA LEU A 239 -18.27 2.03 1.13
C LEU A 239 -17.65 3.43 1.19
N ASP A 240 -17.05 3.85 0.09
CA ASP A 240 -16.66 5.25 -0.10
C ASP A 240 -17.89 6.05 -0.51
N LEU A 241 -18.36 6.92 0.40
CA LEU A 241 -19.43 7.87 0.16
C LEU A 241 -18.89 9.19 -0.44
N ALA A 242 -19.73 10.22 -0.51
CA ALA A 242 -19.37 11.53 -1.05
C ALA A 242 -18.08 12.12 -0.46
N GLY A 243 -17.84 11.96 0.84
CA GLY A 243 -16.65 12.50 1.53
C GLY A 243 -15.33 11.97 0.97
N PRO A 244 -15.01 10.66 1.12
CA PRO A 244 -13.79 10.07 0.58
C PRO A 244 -13.61 10.26 -0.93
N LEU A 245 -14.70 10.18 -1.71
CA LEU A 245 -14.65 10.35 -3.16
C LEU A 245 -14.24 11.78 -3.56
N LEU A 246 -14.86 12.79 -2.95
CA LEU A 246 -14.50 14.19 -3.20
C LEU A 246 -13.11 14.53 -2.67
N ALA A 247 -12.73 14.01 -1.50
CA ALA A 247 -11.40 14.21 -0.93
C ALA A 247 -10.30 13.68 -1.87
N PHE A 248 -10.52 12.51 -2.47
CA PHE A 248 -9.58 11.93 -3.44
C PHE A 248 -9.40 12.82 -4.67
N LEU A 249 -10.51 13.28 -5.27
CA LEU A 249 -10.48 14.15 -6.47
C LEU A 249 -9.88 15.52 -6.16
N PHE A 250 -10.34 16.18 -5.10
CA PHE A 250 -9.85 17.49 -4.66
C PHE A 250 -8.33 17.47 -4.46
N ARG A 251 -7.82 16.42 -3.80
CA ARG A 251 -6.39 16.23 -3.58
C ARG A 251 -5.60 16.17 -4.89
N ALA A 252 -6.11 15.47 -5.90
CA ALA A 252 -5.45 15.35 -7.19
C ALA A 252 -5.39 16.71 -7.91
N LEU A 253 -6.52 17.41 -7.96
CA LEU A 253 -6.64 18.73 -8.58
C LEU A 253 -5.78 19.77 -7.85
N PHE A 254 -5.83 19.81 -6.52
CA PHE A 254 -5.06 20.77 -5.73
C PHE A 254 -3.55 20.58 -5.88
N ARG A 255 -3.06 19.34 -5.95
CA ARG A 255 -1.64 19.11 -6.26
C ARG A 255 -1.25 19.52 -7.66
N ASN A 256 -2.14 19.35 -8.65
CA ASN A 256 -1.86 19.81 -10.00
C ASN A 256 -1.78 21.34 -10.03
N LEU A 257 -2.71 22.03 -9.36
CA LEU A 257 -2.67 23.48 -9.16
C LEU A 257 -1.34 23.93 -8.53
N LEU A 258 -0.90 23.30 -7.44
CA LEU A 258 0.37 23.66 -6.79
C LEU A 258 1.59 23.48 -7.71
N LYS A 259 1.58 22.44 -8.56
CA LYS A 259 2.65 22.23 -9.56
C LYS A 259 2.65 23.32 -10.62
N GLU A 260 1.48 23.68 -11.13
CA GLU A 260 1.33 24.76 -12.11
C GLU A 260 1.79 26.10 -11.53
N LEU A 261 1.38 26.43 -10.31
CA LEU A 261 1.83 27.64 -9.61
C LEU A 261 3.35 27.67 -9.44
N THR A 262 3.96 26.55 -9.03
CA THR A 262 5.41 26.45 -8.87
C THR A 262 6.13 26.65 -10.21
N SER A 263 5.60 26.06 -11.29
CA SER A 263 6.17 26.23 -12.63
C SER A 263 6.07 27.67 -13.12
N ILE A 264 4.96 28.37 -12.83
CA ILE A 264 4.77 29.78 -13.21
C ILE A 264 5.75 30.67 -12.44
N SER A 265 5.92 30.46 -11.13
CA SER A 265 6.87 31.22 -10.31
C SER A 265 8.30 31.09 -10.82
N VAL A 266 8.76 29.87 -11.14
CA VAL A 266 10.11 29.64 -11.69
C VAL A 266 10.27 30.32 -13.06
N ASN A 267 9.26 30.25 -13.92
CA ASN A 267 9.31 30.91 -15.22
C ASN A 267 9.33 32.45 -15.09
N HIS A 268 8.60 33.00 -14.11
CA HIS A 268 8.62 34.43 -13.83
C HIS A 268 9.98 34.88 -13.30
N GLU A 269 10.59 34.15 -12.36
CA GLU A 269 11.95 34.44 -11.86
C GLU A 269 12.98 34.42 -13.01
N ASN A 270 12.94 33.41 -13.87
CA ASN A 270 13.83 33.33 -15.03
C ASN A 270 13.61 34.50 -16.00
N SER A 271 12.35 34.88 -16.26
CA SER A 271 12.05 36.02 -17.15
C SER A 271 12.51 37.37 -16.59
N VAL A 272 12.51 37.54 -15.26
CA VAL A 272 13.02 38.75 -14.60
C VAL A 272 14.55 38.77 -14.64
N ILE A 273 15.21 37.63 -14.43
CA ILE A 273 16.68 37.52 -14.56
C ILE A 273 17.11 37.85 -15.99
N ASP A 274 16.45 37.28 -17.00
CA ASP A 274 16.73 37.54 -18.41
C ASP A 274 16.50 39.03 -18.76
N ALA A 275 15.49 39.67 -18.18
CA ALA A 275 15.22 41.09 -18.38
C ALA A 275 16.28 42.00 -17.73
N VAL A 276 16.84 41.60 -16.58
CA VAL A 276 17.93 42.36 -15.91
C VAL A 276 19.24 42.20 -16.69
N ASP A 277 19.55 41.00 -17.19
CA ASP A 277 20.77 40.77 -17.97
C ASP A 277 20.74 41.43 -19.36
N CYS A 278 19.55 41.67 -19.95
CA CYS A 278 19.40 42.46 -21.18
C CYS A 278 19.61 43.97 -21.00
N THR A 279 19.69 44.47 -19.75
CA THR A 279 19.87 45.90 -19.43
C THR A 279 21.30 46.29 -19.02
N LYS A 280 22.26 45.36 -19.13
CA LYS A 280 23.70 45.60 -18.98
C LYS A 280 24.42 45.49 -20.31
#